data_AF-A0A7D9JLW9-F1
#
_entry.id   AF-A0A7D9JLW9-F1
#
_cell.length_a   1.000
_cell.length_b   1.000
_cell.length_c   1.000
_cell.angle_alpha   90.00
_cell.angle_beta   90.00
_cell.angle_gamma   90.00
#
_symmetry.space_group_name_H-M   'P 1'
#
loop_
_entity.id
_entity.type
_entity.pdbx_description
1 polymer ?
#
loop_
_entity_poly.entity_id
_entity_poly.type
_entity_poly.pdbx_seq_one_letter_code
_entity_poly.pdbx_strand_id
1 'polypeptide(L)'
;MTIYACLDKEDSVATHALAFLVRGLATDMKHIIAYYFTGNVTSYQLMPIFWKVVSTLELSLDLWVIGLVNDGASPNRKLFNLHSTLAGEDECDVVYKTLNLLAPSRFVYFFTDSPHLLKTARNCLYNSGSGSHSRYMWNNGKYLLFSHIVDFFIRIKQLGYTCFQN
;
A
#
# COMPACT_ATOMS: atom_id res chain seq x y z
N MET A 1 -29.84 2.71 17.12
CA MET A 1 -28.45 2.28 16.91
C MET A 1 -27.87 3.17 15.83
N THR A 2 -27.14 4.22 16.21
CA THR A 2 -26.64 5.25 15.29
C THR A 2 -25.45 4.70 14.52
N ILE A 3 -25.55 4.69 13.18
CA ILE A 3 -24.52 4.16 12.28
C ILE A 3 -23.44 5.24 12.11
N TYR A 4 -22.34 5.17 12.86
CA TYR A 4 -21.17 6.08 12.74
C TYR A 4 -20.29 5.82 11.50
N ALA A 5 -20.78 5.05 10.51
CA ALA A 5 -19.97 4.50 9.42
C ALA A 5 -20.12 5.23 8.07
N CYS A 6 -20.73 6.40 8.04
CA CYS A 6 -20.76 7.25 6.85
C CYS A 6 -19.85 8.45 7.10
N LEU A 7 -19.03 8.79 6.09
CA LEU A 7 -18.32 10.07 6.08
C LEU A 7 -19.36 11.18 6.25
N ASP A 8 -19.07 12.14 7.14
CA ASP A 8 -19.98 13.26 7.36
C ASP A 8 -20.18 14.02 6.05
N LYS A 9 -21.42 14.44 5.82
CA LYS A 9 -21.75 15.24 4.65
C LYS A 9 -21.18 16.63 4.85
N GLU A 10 -20.19 16.97 4.05
CA GLU A 10 -19.55 18.28 4.06
C GLU A 10 -19.86 18.99 2.74
N ASP A 11 -20.25 20.26 2.79
CA ASP A 11 -20.57 21.07 1.60
C ASP A 11 -19.31 21.71 0.97
N SER A 12 -18.14 21.16 1.23
CA SER A 12 -16.86 21.61 0.67
C SER A 12 -16.52 20.91 -0.64
N VAL A 13 -15.67 21.55 -1.46
CA VAL A 13 -15.22 20.96 -2.72
C VAL A 13 -14.28 19.79 -2.42
N ALA A 14 -14.65 18.59 -2.86
CA ALA A 14 -13.82 17.40 -2.71
C ALA A 14 -12.51 17.51 -3.50
N THR A 15 -11.41 17.05 -2.92
CA THR A 15 -10.08 17.05 -3.55
C THR A 15 -9.67 15.67 -4.04
N HIS A 16 -10.25 14.61 -3.48
CA HIS A 16 -9.94 13.22 -3.79
C HIS A 16 -11.23 12.40 -3.98
N ALA A 17 -11.11 11.29 -4.70
CA ALA A 17 -12.15 10.27 -4.78
C ALA A 17 -11.60 8.98 -4.17
N LEU A 18 -12.16 8.56 -3.04
CA LEU A 18 -11.88 7.26 -2.43
C LEU A 18 -12.73 6.20 -3.12
N ALA A 19 -12.11 5.17 -3.69
CA ALA A 19 -12.81 4.07 -4.36
C ALA A 19 -12.36 2.71 -3.80
N PHE A 20 -13.34 1.85 -3.54
CA PHE A 20 -13.11 0.44 -3.20
C PHE A 20 -13.36 -0.41 -4.45
N LEU A 21 -12.27 -0.90 -5.02
CA LEU A 21 -12.31 -1.80 -6.16
C LEU A 21 -12.17 -3.25 -5.69
N VAL A 22 -12.99 -4.13 -6.26
CA VAL A 22 -12.91 -5.57 -6.04
C VAL A 22 -12.37 -6.23 -7.30
N ARG A 23 -11.41 -7.12 -7.11
CA ARG A 23 -10.78 -7.89 -8.17
C ARG A 23 -10.85 -9.39 -7.84
N GLY A 24 -11.31 -10.17 -8.80
CA GLY A 24 -11.25 -11.63 -8.74
C GLY A 24 -9.82 -12.13 -8.74
N LEU A 25 -9.51 -13.11 -7.90
CA LEU A 25 -8.20 -13.75 -7.86
C LEU A 25 -8.07 -14.82 -8.96
N ALA A 26 -9.13 -15.61 -9.16
CA ALA A 26 -9.21 -16.68 -10.15
C ALA A 26 -10.12 -16.32 -11.35
N THR A 27 -10.59 -15.07 -11.41
CA THR A 27 -11.50 -14.59 -12.45
C THR A 27 -11.11 -13.18 -12.89
N ASP A 28 -11.52 -12.77 -14.09
CA ASP A 28 -11.29 -11.42 -14.61
C ASP A 28 -12.25 -10.35 -14.05
N MET A 29 -13.01 -10.68 -13.01
CA MET A 29 -13.96 -9.78 -12.37
C MET A 29 -13.26 -8.55 -11.81
N LYS A 30 -13.69 -7.35 -12.23
CA LYS A 30 -13.18 -6.06 -11.74
C LYS A 30 -14.34 -5.08 -11.63
N HIS A 31 -14.69 -4.68 -10.42
CA HIS A 31 -15.81 -3.77 -10.19
C HIS A 31 -15.51 -2.77 -9.08
N ILE A 32 -16.10 -1.58 -9.17
CA ILE A 32 -16.11 -0.60 -8.09
C ILE A 32 -17.35 -0.89 -7.24
N ILE A 33 -17.15 -1.21 -5.96
CA ILE A 33 -18.26 -1.54 -5.03
C ILE A 33 -18.71 -0.32 -4.24
N ALA A 34 -17.80 0.59 -3.94
CA ALA A 34 -18.11 1.84 -3.27
C ALA A 34 -17.18 2.93 -3.73
N TYR A 35 -17.69 4.16 -3.82
CA TYR A 35 -16.88 5.35 -4.04
C TYR A 35 -17.42 6.51 -3.20
N TYR A 36 -16.52 7.39 -2.78
CA TYR A 36 -16.81 8.54 -1.96
C TYR A 36 -15.95 9.71 -2.43
N PHE A 37 -16.56 10.88 -2.60
CA PHE A 37 -15.81 12.12 -2.84
C PHE A 37 -15.42 12.72 -1.49
N THR A 38 -14.14 12.99 -1.30
CA THR A 38 -13.58 13.35 0.01
C THR A 38 -12.54 14.46 -0.11
N GLY A 39 -12.37 15.24 0.96
CA GLY A 39 -11.24 16.15 1.11
C GLY A 39 -10.02 15.38 1.64
N ASN A 40 -10.08 15.03 2.91
CA ASN A 40 -9.11 14.17 3.59
C ASN A 40 -9.85 13.02 4.28
N VAL A 41 -9.27 11.82 4.25
CA VAL A 41 -9.84 10.66 4.95
C VAL A 41 -8.84 10.15 5.97
N THR A 42 -9.30 9.97 7.21
CA THR A 42 -8.49 9.42 8.29
C THR A 42 -8.58 7.89 8.32
N SER A 43 -7.58 7.22 8.91
CA SER A 43 -7.60 5.77 9.10
C SER A 43 -8.78 5.29 9.96
N TYR A 44 -9.22 6.10 10.92
CA TYR A 44 -10.38 5.80 11.76
C TYR A 44 -11.71 5.85 11.00
N GLN A 45 -11.82 6.70 9.97
CA GLN A 45 -12.97 6.71 9.07
C GLN A 45 -12.89 5.57 8.04
N LEU A 46 -11.68 5.23 7.55
CA LEU A 46 -11.49 4.10 6.62
C LEU A 46 -11.87 2.75 7.24
N MET A 47 -11.57 2.55 8.53
CA MET A 47 -11.83 1.28 9.23
C MET A 47 -13.29 0.80 9.14
N PRO A 48 -14.30 1.56 9.57
CA PRO A 48 -15.70 1.13 9.48
C PRO A 48 -16.18 1.02 8.03
N ILE A 49 -15.69 1.87 7.12
CA ILE A 49 -16.05 1.79 5.69
C ILE A 49 -15.51 0.49 5.07
N PHE A 50 -14.27 0.13 5.39
CA PHE A 50 -13.65 -1.13 4.97
C PHE A 50 -14.48 -2.32 5.42
N TRP A 51 -14.79 -2.43 6.72
CA TRP A 51 -15.59 -3.55 7.23
C TRP A 51 -17.02 -3.57 6.68
N LYS A 52 -17.60 -2.40 6.39
CA LYS A 52 -18.89 -2.31 5.68
C LYS A 52 -18.78 -2.93 4.28
N VAL A 53 -17.74 -2.59 3.52
CA VAL A 53 -17.51 -3.17 2.18
C VAL A 53 -17.29 -4.69 2.28
N VAL A 54 -16.48 -5.15 3.24
CA VAL A 54 -16.27 -6.59 3.48
C VAL A 54 -17.60 -7.27 3.82
N SER A 55 -18.43 -6.66 4.67
CA SER A 55 -19.74 -7.21 5.02
C SER A 55 -20.68 -7.33 3.81
N THR A 56 -20.68 -6.35 2.91
CA THR A 56 -21.48 -6.40 1.68
C THR A 56 -20.99 -7.52 0.76
N LEU A 57 -19.67 -7.68 0.62
CA LEU A 57 -19.09 -8.73 -0.21
C LEU A 57 -19.39 -10.12 0.33
N GLU A 58 -19.12 -10.35 1.62
CA GLU A 58 -19.28 -11.67 2.25
C GLU A 58 -20.75 -12.04 2.45
N LEU A 59 -21.58 -11.12 2.97
CA LEU A 59 -22.95 -11.45 3.38
C LEU A 59 -24.00 -11.24 2.28
N SER A 60 -23.82 -10.25 1.42
CA SER A 60 -24.82 -9.92 0.39
C SER A 60 -24.51 -10.50 -0.98
N LEU A 61 -23.22 -10.65 -1.30
CA LEU A 61 -22.76 -11.11 -2.61
C LEU A 61 -22.14 -12.52 -2.58
N ASP A 62 -21.99 -13.12 -1.39
CA ASP A 62 -21.36 -14.43 -1.19
C ASP A 62 -19.95 -14.52 -1.80
N LEU A 63 -19.20 -13.42 -1.72
CA LEU A 63 -17.83 -13.30 -2.22
C LEU A 63 -16.83 -13.30 -1.07
N TRP A 64 -15.86 -14.21 -1.14
CA TRP A 64 -14.83 -14.34 -0.12
C TRP A 64 -13.75 -13.26 -0.28
N VAL A 65 -13.59 -12.45 0.77
CA VAL A 65 -12.54 -11.45 0.85
C VAL A 65 -11.30 -12.09 1.44
N ILE A 66 -10.27 -12.25 0.60
CA ILE A 66 -8.98 -12.85 0.98
C ILE A 66 -7.96 -11.78 1.37
N GLY A 67 -8.04 -10.59 0.77
CA GLY A 67 -7.06 -9.55 1.06
C GLY A 67 -7.48 -8.15 0.66
N LEU A 68 -6.77 -7.19 1.25
CA LEU A 68 -6.86 -5.76 0.99
C LEU A 68 -5.53 -5.28 0.44
N VAL A 69 -5.57 -4.58 -0.70
CA VAL A 69 -4.40 -3.96 -1.32
C VAL A 69 -4.55 -2.46 -1.25
N ASN A 70 -3.59 -1.77 -0.63
CA ASN A 70 -3.57 -0.31 -0.55
C ASN A 70 -2.24 0.27 -1.04
N ASP A 71 -2.26 1.56 -1.38
CA ASP A 71 -1.04 2.30 -1.63
C ASP A 71 -0.25 2.57 -0.33
N GLY A 72 0.91 3.21 -0.49
CA GLY A 72 1.76 3.60 0.63
C GLY A 72 1.32 4.86 1.35
N ALA A 73 0.10 5.41 1.19
CA ALA A 73 -0.30 6.65 1.84
C ALA A 73 -0.42 6.51 3.37
N SER A 74 -0.18 7.59 4.13
CA SER A 74 -0.15 7.53 5.60
C SER A 74 -1.44 7.00 6.24
N PRO A 75 -2.66 7.40 5.80
CA PRO A 75 -3.90 6.85 6.35
C PRO A 75 -4.03 5.34 6.11
N ASN A 76 -3.59 4.85 4.95
CA ASN A 76 -3.66 3.44 4.58
C ASN A 76 -2.69 2.56 5.38
N ARG A 77 -1.47 3.04 5.62
CA ARG A 77 -0.53 2.35 6.51
C ARG A 77 -1.07 2.29 7.94
N LYS A 78 -1.65 3.39 8.43
CA LYS A 78 -2.24 3.44 9.77
C LYS A 78 -3.47 2.53 9.89
N LEU A 79 -4.24 2.33 8.82
CA LEU A 79 -5.35 1.37 8.78
C LEU A 79 -4.88 -0.06 9.11
N PHE A 80 -3.74 -0.51 8.57
CA PHE A 80 -3.18 -1.83 8.91
C PHE A 80 -2.85 -1.90 10.40
N ASN A 81 -2.16 -0.90 10.94
CA ASN A 81 -1.79 -0.88 12.35
C ASN A 81 -3.00 -0.85 13.28
N LEU A 82 -4.12 -0.21 12.91
CA LEU A 82 -5.34 -0.25 13.71
C LEU A 82 -5.94 -1.66 13.82
N HIS A 83 -5.57 -2.60 12.94
CA HIS A 83 -6.02 -3.99 13.05
C HIS A 83 -5.20 -4.83 14.03
N SER A 84 -4.01 -4.40 14.48
CA SER A 84 -3.30 -5.13 15.57
C SER A 84 -4.07 -5.04 16.88
N THR A 85 -4.66 -3.87 17.17
CA THR A 85 -5.53 -3.66 18.34
C THR A 85 -6.75 -4.57 18.31
N LEU A 86 -7.27 -4.90 17.12
CA LEU A 86 -8.38 -5.86 16.97
C LEU A 86 -7.94 -7.31 17.14
N ALA A 87 -6.69 -7.63 16.81
CA ALA A 87 -6.14 -8.97 16.95
C ALA A 87 -5.74 -9.31 18.40
N GLY A 88 -5.73 -8.34 19.33
CA GLY A 88 -5.22 -8.53 20.69
C GLY A 88 -3.70 -8.79 20.73
N GLU A 89 -3.01 -8.49 19.63
CA GLU A 89 -1.56 -8.64 19.48
C GLU A 89 -0.94 -7.26 19.70
N ASP A 90 -0.58 -6.95 20.95
CA ASP A 90 -0.06 -5.62 21.33
C ASP A 90 1.37 -5.32 20.82
N GLU A 91 2.00 -6.25 20.08
CA GLU A 91 3.44 -6.15 19.79
C GLU A 91 3.89 -6.78 18.45
N CYS A 92 3.11 -6.63 17.38
CA CYS A 92 3.58 -7.01 16.04
C CYS A 92 4.28 -5.83 15.34
N ASP A 93 5.57 -6.00 15.02
CA ASP A 93 6.37 -5.03 14.24
C ASP A 93 5.76 -4.76 12.85
N VAL A 94 5.06 -5.75 12.28
CA VAL A 94 4.38 -5.64 10.98
C VAL A 94 2.99 -6.29 11.04
N VAL A 95 1.95 -5.51 10.79
CA VAL A 95 0.57 -6.02 10.66
C VAL A 95 0.29 -6.40 9.21
N TYR A 96 0.17 -7.69 8.94
CA TYR A 96 -0.02 -8.23 7.58
C TYR A 96 -1.32 -9.02 7.39
N LYS A 97 -2.13 -9.19 8.45
CA LYS A 97 -3.42 -9.87 8.40
C LYS A 97 -4.32 -9.45 9.56
N THR A 98 -5.61 -9.74 9.43
CA THR A 98 -6.59 -9.64 10.51
C THR A 98 -7.63 -10.75 10.40
N LEU A 99 -8.26 -11.13 11.52
CA LEU A 99 -9.36 -12.09 11.50
C LEU A 99 -10.54 -11.50 10.72
N ASN A 100 -11.16 -12.28 9.84
CA ASN A 100 -12.37 -11.82 9.17
C ASN A 100 -13.53 -11.81 10.18
N LEU A 101 -14.01 -10.61 10.55
CA LEU A 101 -15.07 -10.42 11.53
C LEU A 101 -16.41 -11.09 11.11
N LEU A 102 -16.61 -11.31 9.81
CA LEU A 102 -17.82 -11.92 9.25
C LEU A 102 -17.68 -13.43 9.05
N ALA A 103 -16.44 -13.93 8.99
CA ALA A 103 -16.13 -15.35 8.83
C ALA A 103 -14.87 -15.73 9.65
N PRO A 104 -15.01 -15.93 10.97
CA PRO A 104 -13.88 -16.12 11.89
C PRO A 104 -12.98 -17.33 11.62
N SER A 105 -13.34 -18.20 10.69
CA SER A 105 -12.47 -19.29 10.22
C SER A 105 -11.40 -18.84 9.22
N ARG A 106 -11.43 -17.58 8.77
CA ARG A 106 -10.57 -17.04 7.71
C ARG A 106 -9.90 -15.74 8.12
N PHE A 107 -8.75 -15.46 7.51
CA PHE A 107 -8.06 -14.18 7.63
C PHE A 107 -8.24 -13.33 6.38
N VAL A 108 -8.18 -12.01 6.57
CA VAL A 108 -7.97 -11.04 5.49
C VAL A 108 -6.52 -10.59 5.55
N TYR A 109 -5.78 -10.76 4.45
CA TYR A 109 -4.36 -10.42 4.33
C TYR A 109 -4.17 -8.99 3.78
N PHE A 110 -3.16 -8.29 4.28
CA PHE A 110 -2.84 -6.92 3.88
C PHE A 110 -1.64 -6.89 2.96
N PHE A 111 -1.82 -6.21 1.82
CA PHE A 111 -0.78 -6.03 0.82
C PHE A 111 -0.59 -4.55 0.52
N THR A 112 0.66 -4.19 0.24
CA THR A 112 1.00 -2.87 -0.30
C THR A 112 1.27 -2.99 -1.80
N ASP A 113 1.03 -1.91 -2.54
CA ASP A 113 1.29 -1.87 -3.98
C ASP A 113 2.80 -2.01 -4.29
N SER A 114 3.21 -3.20 -4.75
CA SER A 114 4.62 -3.54 -5.03
C SER A 114 5.31 -2.57 -6.02
N PRO A 115 4.69 -2.18 -7.17
CA PRO A 115 5.19 -1.10 -8.01
C PRO A 115 5.55 0.19 -7.26
N HIS A 116 4.71 0.62 -6.32
CA HIS A 116 4.96 1.83 -5.55
C HIS A 116 6.16 1.68 -4.61
N LEU A 117 6.30 0.50 -3.98
CA LEU A 117 7.46 0.19 -3.15
C LEU A 117 8.76 0.20 -3.97
N LEU A 118 8.75 -0.39 -5.16
CA LEU A 118 9.92 -0.40 -6.03
C LEU A 118 10.30 1.01 -6.49
N LYS A 119 9.31 1.84 -6.86
CA LYS A 119 9.54 3.25 -7.21
C LYS A 119 10.15 4.02 -6.04
N THR A 120 9.67 3.77 -4.82
CA THR A 120 10.19 4.38 -3.60
C THR A 120 11.63 3.96 -3.32
N ALA A 121 11.93 2.66 -3.36
CA ALA A 121 13.28 2.14 -3.19
C ALA A 121 14.27 2.72 -4.21
N ARG A 122 13.87 2.77 -5.49
CA ARG A 122 14.64 3.42 -6.55
C ARG A 122 14.90 4.90 -6.25
N ASN A 123 13.89 5.65 -5.81
CA ASN A 123 14.05 7.06 -5.46
C ASN A 123 14.99 7.26 -4.27
N CYS A 124 14.91 6.40 -3.26
CA CYS A 124 15.85 6.42 -2.14
C CYS A 124 17.28 6.16 -2.60
N LEU A 125 17.48 5.18 -3.49
CA LEU A 125 18.79 4.89 -4.05
C LEU A 125 19.34 6.04 -4.90
N TYR A 126 18.51 6.64 -5.76
CA TYR A 126 18.90 7.80 -6.57
C TYR A 126 19.29 9.00 -5.71
N ASN A 127 18.55 9.28 -4.63
CA ASN A 127 18.88 10.39 -3.72
C ASN A 127 20.03 10.09 -2.75
N SER A 128 20.53 8.84 -2.74
CA SER A 128 21.64 8.41 -1.90
C SER A 128 22.96 8.90 -2.46
N GLY A 129 23.43 10.03 -1.94
CA GLY A 129 24.65 10.69 -2.42
C GLY A 129 24.53 11.28 -3.83
N SER A 130 23.31 11.49 -4.32
CA SER A 130 23.01 12.20 -5.59
C SER A 130 21.65 12.91 -5.50
N GLY A 131 21.21 13.59 -6.56
CA GLY A 131 19.92 14.28 -6.63
C GLY A 131 19.77 15.37 -5.55
N SER A 132 18.78 15.20 -4.66
CA SER A 132 18.54 16.14 -3.54
C SER A 132 19.48 15.95 -2.34
N HIS A 133 20.25 14.85 -2.31
CA HIS A 133 21.16 14.48 -1.22
C HIS A 133 20.54 14.42 0.18
N SER A 134 19.23 14.12 0.27
CA SER A 134 18.51 14.19 1.54
C SER A 134 18.82 13.04 2.50
N ARG A 135 19.15 11.83 2.01
CA ARG A 135 19.41 10.63 2.85
C ARG A 135 20.33 9.64 2.15
N TYR A 136 21.17 8.94 2.92
CA TYR A 136 21.94 7.80 2.43
C TYR A 136 21.19 6.48 2.64
N MET A 137 21.11 5.68 1.59
CA MET A 137 20.66 4.29 1.68
C MET A 137 21.77 3.47 2.32
N TRP A 138 21.41 2.61 3.26
CA TRP A 138 22.36 1.86 4.09
C TRP A 138 21.99 0.38 4.11
N ASN A 139 23.00 -0.49 4.08
CA ASN A 139 22.86 -1.92 4.22
C ASN A 139 24.09 -2.48 4.96
N ASN A 140 23.88 -3.10 6.13
CA ASN A 140 24.92 -3.79 6.90
C ASN A 140 26.23 -3.01 7.08
N GLY A 141 26.12 -1.76 7.56
CA GLY A 141 27.27 -0.90 7.85
C GLY A 141 27.81 -0.13 6.64
N LYS A 142 27.29 -0.38 5.43
CA LYS A 142 27.77 0.23 4.19
C LYS A 142 26.72 1.12 3.56
N TYR A 143 27.16 2.23 2.99
CA TYR A 143 26.29 3.09 2.20
C TYR A 143 26.14 2.54 0.77
N LEU A 144 24.89 2.50 0.29
CA LEU A 144 24.54 2.20 -1.08
C LEU A 144 24.30 3.54 -1.79
N LEU A 145 25.28 3.99 -2.57
CA LEU A 145 25.22 5.27 -3.28
C LEU A 145 24.79 5.08 -4.73
N PHE A 146 24.14 6.09 -5.31
CA PHE A 146 23.83 6.08 -6.74
C PHE A 146 25.09 6.05 -7.62
N SER A 147 26.19 6.67 -7.15
CA SER A 147 27.48 6.66 -7.83
C SER A 147 28.00 5.24 -8.10
N HIS A 148 27.77 4.28 -7.20
CA HIS A 148 28.17 2.89 -7.41
C HIS A 148 27.56 2.30 -8.69
N ILE A 149 26.34 2.67 -9.03
CA ILE A 149 25.67 2.24 -10.27
C ILE A 149 26.25 2.98 -11.48
N VAL A 150 26.46 4.28 -11.36
CA VAL A 150 27.00 5.12 -12.44
C VAL A 150 28.42 4.68 -12.82
N ASP A 151 29.28 4.45 -11.83
CA ASP A 151 30.66 4.01 -12.03
C ASP A 151 30.71 2.64 -12.71
N PHE A 152 29.85 1.72 -12.29
CA PHE A 152 29.70 0.41 -12.92
C PHE A 152 29.23 0.52 -14.38
N PHE A 153 28.23 1.36 -14.65
CA PHE A 153 27.73 1.59 -16.00
C PHE A 153 28.81 2.20 -16.92
N ILE A 154 29.56 3.20 -16.45
CA ILE A 154 30.67 3.80 -17.19
C ILE A 154 31.75 2.76 -17.50
N ARG A 155 32.10 1.92 -16.52
CA ARG A 155 33.09 0.85 -16.70
C ARG A 155 32.65 -0.18 -17.73
N ILE A 156 31.39 -0.65 -17.68
CA ILE A 156 30.84 -1.55 -18.71
C ILE A 156 30.90 -0.88 -20.08
N LYS A 157 30.47 0.38 -20.17
CA LYS A 157 30.46 1.12 -21.42
C LYS A 157 31.86 1.19 -22.04
N GLN A 158 32.89 1.48 -21.25
CA GLN A 158 34.29 1.48 -21.69
C GLN A 158 34.75 0.09 -22.18
N LEU A 159 34.41 -0.98 -21.46
CA LEU A 159 34.73 -2.36 -21.84
C LEU A 159 34.00 -2.81 -23.12
N GLY A 160 32.77 -2.36 -23.32
CA GLY A 160 32.00 -2.61 -24.53
C GLY A 160 32.66 -1.98 -25.77
N TYR A 161 33.14 -0.74 -25.67
CA TYR A 161 33.86 -0.10 -26.78
C TYR A 161 35.18 -0.80 -27.13
N THR A 162 35.88 -1.41 -26.16
CA THR A 162 37.11 -2.17 -26.45
C THR A 162 36.88 -3.48 -27.20
N CYS A 163 35.67 -4.05 -27.17
CA CYS A 163 35.33 -5.29 -27.90
C CYS A 163 34.89 -5.05 -29.36
N PHE A 164 34.61 -3.82 -29.78
CA PHE A 164 34.16 -3.49 -31.15
C PHE A 164 35.24 -2.78 -32.00
N GLN A 165 36.48 -2.70 -31.52
CA GLN A 165 37.60 -2.07 -32.24
C GLN A 165 38.69 -3.04 -32.72
N ASN A 166 38.45 -4.35 -32.72
CA ASN A 166 39.35 -5.36 -33.28
C ASN A 166 38.72 -6.07 -34.47
#